data_AF-A0A3E0PCR8-F1
#
_entry.id   AF-A0A3E0PCR8-F1
#
_cell.length_a   1.000
_cell.length_b   1.000
_cell.length_c   1.000
_cell.angle_alpha   90.00
_cell.angle_beta   90.00
_cell.angle_gamma   90.00
#
_symmetry.space_group_name_H-M   'P 1'
#
loop_
_entity.id
_entity.type
_entity.pdbx_description
1 polymer ?
#
loop_
_entity_poly.entity_id
_entity_poly.type
_entity_poly.pdbx_seq_one_letter_code
_entity_poly.pdbx_strand_id
1 'polypeptide(L)'
;MTDTDQSNYEKALSAFSENDWETAIENVLSSIHEVDLNAVRIWFRFYPLSLREYILSAEDREAVFQGMALQGDWDLAEQIDTSHRFLYGSRFWPEIKKAVLKRVDEFVAGAADLEEEIFSVAETAAHQLAVDKSLTLGISAVGLMTLRQVGADKFSSTSGEGYKPEGLLKKSPGKIVDARTSEPSRGVLGFLKTVDKEYKVIWDENDKRAEFEIIYDEEIASAAARDQSRDWLEGDKRCIEGVIPVECRSAACGTCWVGVLGGEENLADVEPLERKQMKVFGYGQKEESKPFMRLACQASAEGSVSIVIPPWNGVFGKKVYGNVEKIELEPATTSAAKLRETISDVLDN
;
A
#
# COMPACT_ATOMS: atom_id res chain seq x y z
N MET A 1 -23.26 -9.69 11.43
CA MET A 1 -24.45 -8.87 11.14
C MET A 1 -25.36 -9.69 10.23
N THR A 2 -26.63 -9.80 10.57
CA THR A 2 -27.64 -10.40 9.68
C THR A 2 -27.85 -9.49 8.47
N ASP A 3 -28.12 -10.08 7.31
CA ASP A 3 -28.24 -9.49 5.95
C ASP A 3 -29.31 -8.37 5.80
N THR A 4 -29.93 -7.95 6.90
CA THR A 4 -31.17 -7.16 6.95
C THR A 4 -30.96 -5.65 7.12
N ASP A 5 -29.76 -5.21 7.53
CA ASP A 5 -29.45 -3.79 7.77
C ASP A 5 -28.57 -3.12 6.69
N GLN A 6 -28.15 -3.86 5.66
CA GLN A 6 -27.36 -3.27 4.57
C GLN A 6 -28.21 -2.41 3.63
N SER A 7 -27.68 -1.22 3.30
CA SER A 7 -28.24 -0.34 2.28
C SER A 7 -28.26 -1.01 0.89
N ASN A 8 -29.11 -0.50 -0.01
CA ASN A 8 -29.14 -0.99 -1.40
C ASN A 8 -27.78 -0.83 -2.08
N TYR A 9 -27.05 0.24 -1.74
CA TYR A 9 -25.74 0.50 -2.32
C TYR A 9 -24.69 -0.49 -1.85
N GLU A 10 -24.66 -0.83 -0.56
CA GLU A 10 -23.76 -1.86 -0.03
C GLU A 10 -24.03 -3.23 -0.66
N LYS A 11 -25.30 -3.58 -0.88
CA LYS A 11 -25.68 -4.80 -1.58
C LYS A 11 -25.19 -4.80 -3.03
N ALA A 12 -25.31 -3.68 -3.73
CA ALA A 12 -24.82 -3.53 -5.09
C ALA A 12 -23.28 -3.66 -5.16
N LEU A 13 -22.55 -2.99 -4.27
CA LEU A 13 -21.09 -3.10 -4.20
C LEU A 13 -20.61 -4.51 -3.80
N SER A 14 -21.39 -5.21 -2.98
CA SER A 14 -21.10 -6.58 -2.55
C SER A 14 -21.25 -7.62 -3.65
N ALA A 15 -21.89 -7.28 -4.77
CA ALA A 15 -21.99 -8.16 -5.93
C ALA A 15 -20.68 -8.25 -6.74
N PHE A 16 -19.76 -7.31 -6.56
CA PHE A 16 -18.47 -7.29 -7.27
C PHE A 16 -17.40 -8.08 -6.51
N SER A 17 -16.77 -9.01 -7.21
CA SER A 17 -15.60 -9.76 -6.74
C SER A 17 -14.34 -8.89 -6.77
N GLU A 18 -13.28 -9.32 -6.08
CA GLU A 18 -11.97 -8.64 -6.14
C GLU A 18 -11.47 -8.46 -7.59
N ASN A 19 -11.70 -9.45 -8.47
CA ASN A 19 -11.30 -9.35 -9.87
C ASN A 19 -12.10 -8.29 -10.66
N ASP A 20 -13.39 -8.10 -10.31
CA ASP A 20 -14.20 -7.03 -10.90
C ASP A 20 -13.66 -5.66 -10.50
N TRP A 21 -13.26 -5.51 -9.22
CA TRP A 21 -12.59 -4.30 -8.75
C TRP A 21 -11.24 -4.07 -9.44
N GLU A 22 -10.40 -5.09 -9.56
CA GLU A 22 -9.13 -4.97 -10.28
C GLU A 22 -9.34 -4.55 -11.75
N THR A 23 -10.33 -5.14 -12.41
CA THR A 23 -10.68 -4.79 -13.79
C THR A 23 -11.15 -3.34 -13.91
N ALA A 24 -12.05 -2.92 -13.03
CA ALA A 24 -12.55 -1.54 -13.00
C ALA A 24 -11.41 -0.53 -12.74
N ILE A 25 -10.52 -0.84 -11.79
CA ILE A 25 -9.33 0.00 -11.53
C ILE A 25 -8.48 0.13 -12.79
N GLU A 26 -8.11 -0.97 -13.43
CA GLU A 26 -7.29 -0.96 -14.64
C GLU A 26 -7.93 -0.15 -15.79
N ASN A 27 -9.25 -0.20 -15.93
CA ASN A 27 -9.98 0.57 -16.93
C ASN A 27 -9.97 2.08 -16.63
N VAL A 28 -10.05 2.48 -15.36
CA VAL A 28 -10.03 3.90 -14.98
C VAL A 28 -8.62 4.48 -14.82
N LEU A 29 -7.56 3.66 -14.73
CA LEU A 29 -6.17 4.10 -14.50
C LEU A 29 -5.73 5.20 -15.47
N SER A 30 -6.08 5.08 -16.75
CA SER A 30 -5.73 6.06 -17.79
C SER A 30 -6.33 7.46 -17.58
N SER A 31 -7.38 7.55 -16.75
CA SER A 31 -8.06 8.79 -16.38
C SER A 31 -7.63 9.33 -15.01
N ILE A 32 -6.84 8.58 -14.25
CA ILE A 32 -6.27 9.01 -12.96
C ILE A 32 -5.04 9.86 -13.27
N HIS A 33 -4.90 10.98 -12.57
CA HIS A 33 -3.69 11.81 -12.69
C HIS A 33 -2.47 11.01 -12.21
N GLU A 34 -1.36 11.08 -12.95
CA GLU A 34 -0.12 10.33 -12.73
C GLU A 34 0.35 10.29 -11.26
N VAL A 35 0.25 11.43 -10.55
CA VAL A 35 0.55 11.55 -9.11
C VAL A 35 -0.03 10.44 -8.22
N ASP A 36 -1.21 9.90 -8.56
CA ASP A 36 -1.91 8.87 -7.77
C ASP A 36 -1.98 7.51 -8.47
N LEU A 37 -1.44 7.37 -9.69
CA LEU A 37 -1.59 6.16 -10.50
C LEU A 37 -1.06 4.91 -9.77
N ASN A 38 0.20 4.94 -9.32
CA ASN A 38 0.76 3.84 -8.54
C ASN A 38 0.16 3.78 -7.12
N ALA A 39 -0.13 4.93 -6.52
CA ALA A 39 -0.65 4.99 -5.15
C ALA A 39 -2.00 4.25 -5.00
N VAL A 40 -2.90 4.39 -5.97
CA VAL A 40 -4.18 3.67 -5.98
C VAL A 40 -3.96 2.16 -6.10
N ARG A 41 -3.11 1.72 -7.04
CA ARG A 41 -2.79 0.30 -7.23
C ARG A 41 -2.20 -0.31 -5.95
N ILE A 42 -1.29 0.42 -5.31
CA ILE A 42 -0.68 0.03 -4.03
C ILE A 42 -1.74 -0.11 -2.93
N TRP A 43 -2.66 0.85 -2.79
CA TRP A 43 -3.69 0.79 -1.76
C TRP A 43 -4.56 -0.47 -1.88
N PHE A 44 -4.94 -0.86 -3.11
CA PHE A 44 -5.68 -2.10 -3.37
C PHE A 44 -4.89 -3.38 -3.05
N ARG A 45 -3.55 -3.30 -2.99
CA ARG A 45 -2.69 -4.40 -2.51
C ARG A 45 -2.45 -4.36 -1.00
N PHE A 46 -2.57 -3.18 -0.39
CA PHE A 46 -2.53 -3.03 1.06
C PHE A 46 -3.81 -3.54 1.72
N TYR A 47 -4.94 -3.48 1.04
CA TYR A 47 -6.23 -3.92 1.58
C TYR A 47 -6.98 -4.81 0.59
N PRO A 48 -6.48 -6.03 0.32
CA PRO A 48 -7.13 -6.95 -0.60
C PRO A 48 -8.48 -7.41 -0.03
N LEU A 49 -9.52 -7.30 -0.86
CA LEU A 49 -10.89 -7.69 -0.51
C LEU A 49 -10.97 -9.18 -0.17
N SER A 50 -10.27 -10.04 -0.92
CA SER A 50 -10.27 -11.48 -0.70
C SER A 50 -9.70 -11.86 0.68
N LEU A 51 -8.68 -11.14 1.16
CA LEU A 51 -8.14 -11.35 2.51
C LEU A 51 -9.18 -10.96 3.57
N ARG A 52 -9.84 -9.82 3.39
CA ARG A 52 -10.91 -9.36 4.30
C ARG A 52 -12.04 -10.39 4.38
N GLU A 53 -12.53 -10.87 3.25
CA GLU A 53 -13.60 -11.87 3.19
C GLU A 53 -13.18 -13.21 3.81
N TYR A 54 -11.94 -13.64 3.56
CA TYR A 54 -11.38 -14.84 4.18
C TYR A 54 -11.37 -14.74 5.72
N ILE A 55 -10.91 -13.60 6.26
CA ILE A 55 -10.87 -13.38 7.72
C ILE A 55 -12.28 -13.31 8.31
N LEU A 56 -13.22 -12.65 7.63
CA LEU A 56 -14.59 -12.49 8.13
C LEU A 56 -15.37 -13.81 8.13
N SER A 57 -15.10 -14.70 7.17
CA SER A 57 -15.74 -16.02 7.06
C SER A 57 -15.11 -17.10 7.92
N ALA A 58 -13.93 -16.85 8.51
CA ALA A 58 -13.25 -17.80 9.37
C ALA A 58 -13.99 -18.02 10.70
N GLU A 59 -14.22 -19.29 11.04
CA GLU A 59 -14.77 -19.68 12.35
C GLU A 59 -13.77 -19.38 13.50
N ASP A 60 -12.48 -19.64 13.25
CA ASP A 60 -11.38 -19.35 14.17
C ASP A 60 -10.43 -18.32 13.55
N ARG A 61 -10.65 -17.06 13.91
CA ARG A 61 -9.84 -15.93 13.41
C ARG A 61 -8.42 -15.94 13.96
N GLU A 62 -8.23 -16.42 15.18
CA GLU A 62 -6.91 -16.45 15.82
C GLU A 62 -6.00 -17.44 15.09
N ALA A 63 -6.51 -18.63 14.75
CA ALA A 63 -5.79 -19.61 13.94
C ALA A 63 -5.47 -19.07 12.53
N VAL A 64 -6.36 -18.27 11.94
CA VAL A 64 -6.08 -17.59 10.66
C VAL A 64 -4.93 -16.60 10.80
N PHE A 65 -4.95 -15.75 11.83
CA PHE A 65 -3.91 -14.75 12.07
C PHE A 65 -2.53 -15.38 12.29
N GLN A 66 -2.46 -16.40 13.15
CA GLN A 66 -1.22 -17.15 13.39
C GLN A 66 -0.74 -17.83 12.11
N GLY A 67 -1.65 -18.48 11.38
CA GLY A 67 -1.32 -19.21 10.15
C GLY A 67 -0.92 -18.33 8.97
N MET A 68 -1.23 -17.03 9.01
CA MET A 68 -0.83 -16.04 8.01
C MET A 68 0.32 -15.15 8.46
N ALA A 69 0.82 -15.31 9.69
CA ALA A 69 1.84 -14.44 10.27
C ALA A 69 1.49 -12.93 10.11
N LEU A 70 0.21 -12.57 10.30
CA LEU A 70 -0.22 -11.18 10.22
C LEU A 70 0.36 -10.38 11.39
N GLN A 71 1.04 -9.28 11.07
CA GLN A 71 1.65 -8.35 12.02
C GLN A 71 1.28 -6.91 11.65
N GLY A 72 1.26 -6.01 12.63
CA GLY A 72 0.90 -4.61 12.43
C GLY A 72 -0.61 -4.37 12.33
N ASP A 73 -0.99 -3.20 11.84
CA ASP A 73 -2.39 -2.78 11.72
C ASP A 73 -2.93 -3.08 10.32
N TRP A 74 -3.60 -4.23 10.20
CA TRP A 74 -4.16 -4.74 8.94
C TRP A 74 -5.65 -4.42 8.78
N ASP A 75 -6.35 -4.04 9.86
CA ASP A 75 -7.80 -3.86 9.81
C ASP A 75 -8.14 -2.47 9.29
N LEU A 76 -8.59 -2.42 8.03
CA LEU A 76 -9.02 -1.17 7.40
C LEU A 76 -10.11 -0.44 8.20
N ALA A 77 -10.91 -1.16 8.99
CA ALA A 77 -11.95 -0.57 9.84
C ALA A 77 -11.39 0.41 10.88
N GLU A 78 -10.13 0.26 11.30
CA GLU A 78 -9.46 1.15 12.25
C GLU A 78 -8.65 2.26 11.55
N GLN A 79 -8.55 2.21 10.22
CA GLN A 79 -7.71 3.08 9.40
C GLN A 79 -8.48 3.80 8.27
N ILE A 80 -9.80 3.94 8.42
CA ILE A 80 -10.69 4.51 7.39
C ILE A 80 -10.20 5.89 6.92
N ASP A 81 -9.81 6.78 7.84
CA ASP A 81 -9.40 8.16 7.52
C ASP A 81 -7.87 8.32 7.33
N THR A 82 -7.11 7.21 7.39
CA THR A 82 -5.63 7.26 7.43
C THR A 82 -4.94 6.37 6.40
N SER A 83 -5.56 5.25 6.02
CA SER A 83 -5.00 4.22 5.12
C SER A 83 -4.54 4.76 3.76
N HIS A 84 -5.11 5.87 3.31
CA HIS A 84 -4.91 6.47 2.01
C HIS A 84 -4.02 7.72 2.04
N ARG A 85 -3.40 8.08 3.18
CA ARG A 85 -2.66 9.36 3.35
C ARG A 85 -1.47 9.56 2.42
N PHE A 86 -0.95 8.48 1.83
CA PHE A 86 0.11 8.54 0.83
C PHE A 86 -0.40 8.90 -0.59
N LEU A 87 -1.71 8.92 -0.81
CA LEU A 87 -2.31 9.45 -2.04
C LEU A 87 -2.35 10.98 -1.98
N TYR A 88 -2.03 11.65 -3.08
CA TYR A 88 -2.30 13.07 -3.27
C TYR A 88 -3.78 13.37 -3.01
N GLY A 89 -4.68 12.53 -3.56
CA GLY A 89 -6.13 12.64 -3.41
C GLY A 89 -6.63 12.56 -1.97
N SER A 90 -5.82 12.09 -1.01
CA SER A 90 -6.19 12.03 0.41
C SER A 90 -6.64 13.39 0.98
N ARG A 91 -6.18 14.50 0.42
CA ARG A 91 -6.60 15.86 0.83
C ARG A 91 -8.07 16.15 0.54
N PHE A 92 -8.67 15.38 -0.37
CA PHE A 92 -10.07 15.51 -0.79
C PHE A 92 -10.99 14.53 -0.03
N TRP A 93 -10.44 13.76 0.92
CA TRP A 93 -11.18 12.73 1.65
C TRP A 93 -12.53 13.19 2.23
N PRO A 94 -12.67 14.37 2.85
CA PRO A 94 -13.97 14.79 3.39
C PRO A 94 -15.07 14.86 2.32
N GLU A 95 -14.73 15.35 1.13
CA GLU A 95 -15.67 15.50 0.00
C GLU A 95 -15.93 14.17 -0.70
N ILE A 96 -14.92 13.30 -0.78
CA ILE A 96 -15.09 11.92 -1.25
C ILE A 96 -16.05 11.17 -0.33
N LYS A 97 -15.83 11.24 0.98
CA LYS A 97 -16.67 10.59 1.98
C LYS A 97 -18.12 11.07 1.90
N LYS A 98 -18.34 12.38 1.78
CA LYS A 98 -19.68 12.95 1.57
C LYS A 98 -20.32 12.43 0.27
N ALA A 99 -19.57 12.36 -0.83
CA ALA A 99 -20.08 11.86 -2.10
C ALA A 99 -20.45 10.36 -2.02
N VAL A 100 -19.63 9.54 -1.37
CA VAL A 100 -19.92 8.12 -1.14
C VAL A 100 -21.15 7.93 -0.26
N LEU A 101 -21.27 8.65 0.86
CA LEU A 101 -22.44 8.57 1.73
C LEU A 101 -23.72 9.06 1.03
N LYS A 102 -23.61 10.08 0.17
CA LYS A 102 -24.73 10.50 -0.67
C LYS A 102 -25.18 9.37 -1.61
N ARG A 103 -24.26 8.58 -2.18
CA ARG A 103 -24.63 7.37 -2.94
C ARG A 103 -25.34 6.35 -2.06
N VAL A 104 -24.87 6.10 -0.84
CA VAL A 104 -25.54 5.21 0.12
C VAL A 104 -27.00 5.61 0.33
N ASP A 105 -27.26 6.91 0.52
CA ASP A 105 -28.60 7.44 0.80
C ASP A 105 -29.53 7.47 -0.43
N GLU A 106 -28.99 7.78 -1.62
CA GLU A 106 -29.78 8.04 -2.83
C GLU A 106 -29.86 6.85 -3.80
N PHE A 107 -29.05 5.80 -3.61
CA PHE A 107 -29.00 4.67 -4.54
C PHE A 107 -30.31 3.86 -4.55
N VAL A 108 -30.95 3.82 -5.71
CA VAL A 108 -32.12 2.99 -5.96
C VAL A 108 -31.66 1.60 -6.38
N ALA A 109 -32.22 0.56 -5.77
CA ALA A 109 -31.88 -0.83 -6.06
C ALA A 109 -31.89 -1.12 -7.57
N GLY A 110 -30.79 -1.66 -8.07
CA GLY A 110 -30.57 -1.96 -9.49
C GLY A 110 -29.17 -2.52 -9.73
N ALA A 111 -28.88 -2.88 -10.97
CA ALA A 111 -27.53 -3.22 -11.38
C ALA A 111 -26.67 -1.96 -11.35
N ALA A 112 -25.62 -1.95 -10.53
CA ALA A 112 -24.58 -0.94 -10.59
C ALA A 112 -23.56 -1.31 -11.66
N ASP A 113 -22.92 -0.31 -12.25
CA ASP A 113 -21.68 -0.46 -12.99
C ASP A 113 -20.56 0.15 -12.15
N LEU A 114 -19.54 -0.65 -11.80
CA LEU A 114 -18.53 -0.23 -10.85
C LEU A 114 -17.70 0.96 -11.36
N GLU A 115 -17.41 1.02 -12.65
CA GLU A 115 -16.66 2.12 -13.24
C GLU A 115 -17.48 3.40 -13.24
N GLU A 116 -18.75 3.32 -13.63
CA GLU A 116 -19.69 4.46 -13.57
C GLU A 116 -19.84 4.99 -12.14
N GLU A 117 -19.90 4.11 -11.13
CA GLU A 117 -19.95 4.52 -9.73
C GLU A 117 -18.67 5.26 -9.29
N ILE A 118 -17.48 4.75 -9.66
CA ILE A 118 -16.20 5.43 -9.39
C ILE A 118 -16.19 6.81 -10.04
N PHE A 119 -16.59 6.93 -11.31
CA PHE A 119 -16.65 8.20 -12.02
C PHE A 119 -17.65 9.18 -11.41
N SER A 120 -18.83 8.70 -10.99
CA SER A 120 -19.90 9.50 -10.41
C SER A 120 -19.50 10.13 -9.06
N VAL A 121 -18.88 9.33 -8.18
CA VAL A 121 -18.32 9.83 -6.91
C VAL A 121 -17.22 10.86 -7.18
N ALA A 122 -16.31 10.55 -8.11
CA ALA A 122 -15.21 11.43 -8.46
C ALA A 122 -15.67 12.77 -9.03
N GLU A 123 -16.67 12.75 -9.93
CA GLU A 123 -17.25 13.94 -10.53
C GLU A 123 -17.98 14.80 -9.49
N THR A 124 -18.76 14.17 -8.61
CA THR A 124 -19.45 14.88 -7.51
C THR A 124 -18.45 15.60 -6.61
N ALA A 125 -17.38 14.92 -6.19
CA ALA A 125 -16.34 15.52 -5.35
C ALA A 125 -15.55 16.61 -6.12
N ALA A 126 -15.16 16.35 -7.36
CA ALA A 126 -14.39 17.30 -8.18
C ALA A 126 -15.17 18.60 -8.42
N HIS A 127 -16.46 18.51 -8.74
CA HIS A 127 -17.34 19.66 -8.90
C HIS A 127 -17.44 20.48 -7.61
N GLN A 128 -17.61 19.82 -6.47
CA GLN A 128 -17.68 20.49 -5.16
C GLN A 128 -16.37 21.19 -4.76
N LEU A 129 -15.23 20.60 -5.16
CA LEU A 129 -13.89 21.11 -4.86
C LEU A 129 -13.36 22.10 -5.91
N ALA A 130 -14.02 22.22 -7.06
CA ALA A 130 -13.54 22.95 -8.23
C ALA A 130 -12.13 22.51 -8.67
N VAL A 131 -11.88 21.20 -8.69
CA VAL A 131 -10.61 20.59 -9.15
C VAL A 131 -10.85 19.69 -10.36
N ASP A 132 -9.77 19.32 -11.04
CA ASP A 132 -9.84 18.34 -12.13
C ASP A 132 -10.26 16.96 -11.61
N LYS A 133 -11.18 16.29 -12.32
CA LYS A 133 -11.71 14.96 -11.95
C LYS A 133 -10.60 13.90 -11.85
N SER A 134 -9.54 14.01 -12.65
CA SER A 134 -8.40 13.09 -12.59
C SER A 134 -7.70 13.05 -11.23
N LEU A 135 -7.84 14.11 -10.41
CA LEU A 135 -7.28 14.21 -9.05
C LEU A 135 -8.18 13.61 -7.96
N THR A 136 -9.46 13.36 -8.24
CA THR A 136 -10.41 12.75 -7.30
C THR A 136 -10.73 11.29 -7.64
N LEU A 137 -10.45 10.85 -8.87
CA LEU A 137 -10.83 9.53 -9.37
C LEU A 137 -10.22 8.39 -8.55
N GLY A 138 -8.91 8.45 -8.31
CA GLY A 138 -8.20 7.43 -7.53
C GLY A 138 -8.72 7.28 -6.09
N ILE A 139 -8.83 8.41 -5.38
CA ILE A 139 -9.34 8.42 -4.01
C ILE A 139 -10.84 8.08 -3.93
N SER A 140 -11.61 8.28 -5.00
CA SER A 140 -13.01 7.84 -5.08
C SER A 140 -13.12 6.32 -5.10
N ALA A 141 -12.27 5.64 -5.88
CA ALA A 141 -12.24 4.19 -5.90
C ALA A 141 -11.82 3.59 -4.55
N VAL A 142 -10.84 4.23 -3.88
CA VAL A 142 -10.46 3.91 -2.50
C VAL A 142 -11.63 4.10 -1.53
N GLY A 143 -12.39 5.20 -1.65
CA GLY A 143 -13.56 5.46 -0.83
C GLY A 143 -14.65 4.39 -0.97
N LEU A 144 -14.96 4.00 -2.21
CA LEU A 144 -15.95 2.95 -2.49
C LEU A 144 -15.49 1.57 -1.99
N MET A 145 -14.21 1.20 -2.19
CA MET A 145 -13.68 -0.05 -1.66
C MET A 145 -13.63 -0.04 -0.12
N THR A 146 -13.32 1.10 0.49
CA THR A 146 -13.37 1.25 1.95
C THR A 146 -14.80 1.00 2.45
N LEU A 147 -15.80 1.64 1.84
CA LEU A 147 -17.22 1.37 2.14
C LEU A 147 -17.54 -0.13 1.99
N ARG A 148 -17.12 -0.76 0.89
CA ARG A 148 -17.34 -2.19 0.62
C ARG A 148 -16.79 -3.10 1.72
N GLN A 149 -15.64 -2.78 2.29
CA GLN A 149 -14.96 -3.62 3.28
C GLN A 149 -15.43 -3.38 4.73
N VAL A 150 -15.84 -2.15 5.05
CA VAL A 150 -16.16 -1.75 6.44
C VAL A 150 -17.65 -1.55 6.70
N GLY A 151 -18.46 -1.37 5.65
CA GLY A 151 -19.90 -1.08 5.73
C GLY A 151 -20.22 0.38 6.03
N ALA A 152 -21.45 0.81 5.71
CA ALA A 152 -21.90 2.19 5.80
C ALA A 152 -21.88 2.73 7.24
N ASP A 153 -22.25 1.91 8.22
CA ASP A 153 -22.27 2.30 9.64
C ASP A 153 -20.88 2.71 10.13
N LYS A 154 -19.88 1.84 9.94
CA LYS A 154 -18.50 2.15 10.36
C LYS A 154 -17.92 3.26 9.50
N PHE A 155 -18.16 3.25 8.19
CA PHE A 155 -17.71 4.30 7.28
C PHE A 155 -18.21 5.68 7.70
N SER A 156 -19.50 5.83 8.02
CA SER A 156 -20.10 7.09 8.47
C SER A 156 -19.68 7.50 9.88
N SER A 157 -19.30 6.53 10.74
CA SER A 157 -18.95 6.79 12.15
C SER A 157 -17.66 7.58 12.36
N THR A 158 -16.71 7.55 11.41
CA THR A 158 -15.44 8.30 11.55
C THR A 158 -15.63 9.76 11.15
N SER A 159 -14.75 10.67 11.63
CA SER A 159 -14.93 12.11 11.39
C SER A 159 -14.75 12.48 9.90
N GLY A 160 -13.96 11.69 9.15
CA GLY A 160 -13.61 12.05 7.77
C GLY A 160 -12.86 13.37 7.69
N GLU A 161 -12.17 13.76 8.78
CA GLU A 161 -11.47 15.03 8.83
C GLU A 161 -10.40 15.14 7.74
N GLY A 162 -10.28 16.34 7.17
CA GLY A 162 -9.38 16.60 6.06
C GLY A 162 -7.91 16.38 6.46
N TYR A 163 -7.26 15.47 5.74
CA TYR A 163 -5.81 15.33 5.81
C TYR A 163 -5.14 16.60 5.26
N LYS A 164 -4.36 17.29 6.11
CA LYS A 164 -3.53 18.41 5.67
C LYS A 164 -2.17 17.85 5.22
N PRO A 165 -1.87 17.86 3.91
CA PRO A 165 -0.62 17.31 3.44
C PRO A 165 0.56 18.08 4.03
N GLU A 166 1.66 17.36 4.22
CA GLU A 166 2.95 17.91 4.61
C GLU A 166 4.02 17.49 3.59
N GLY A 167 5.30 17.64 3.92
CA GLY A 167 6.37 17.10 3.09
C GLY A 167 6.34 17.51 1.61
N LEU A 168 6.56 16.51 0.76
CA LEU A 168 6.47 16.59 -0.69
C LEU A 168 5.02 16.75 -1.15
N LEU A 169 4.06 16.09 -0.49
CA LEU A 169 2.64 16.15 -0.86
C LEU A 169 2.02 17.54 -0.73
N LYS A 170 2.65 18.50 -0.04
CA LYS A 170 2.25 19.92 -0.08
C LYS A 170 2.35 20.57 -1.45
N LYS A 171 3.16 20.02 -2.36
CA LYS A 171 3.38 20.59 -3.70
C LYS A 171 2.19 20.32 -4.63
N SER A 172 2.21 20.93 -5.81
CA SER A 172 1.26 20.61 -6.87
C SER A 172 1.51 19.20 -7.43
N PRO A 173 0.49 18.55 -8.05
CA PRO A 173 0.61 17.20 -8.59
C PRO A 173 1.84 17.00 -9.49
N GLY A 174 2.03 17.87 -10.49
CA GLY A 174 3.18 17.80 -11.39
C GLY A 174 4.52 17.97 -10.68
N LYS A 175 4.59 18.77 -9.60
CA LYS A 175 5.83 18.94 -8.83
C LYS A 175 6.15 17.76 -7.92
N ILE A 176 5.17 16.92 -7.61
CA ILE A 176 5.38 15.66 -6.90
C ILE A 176 5.91 14.63 -7.89
N VAL A 177 5.27 14.49 -9.06
CA VAL A 177 5.74 13.63 -10.15
C VAL A 177 7.18 13.97 -10.55
N ASP A 178 7.48 15.25 -10.81
CA ASP A 178 8.83 15.73 -11.10
C ASP A 178 9.83 15.34 -10.00
N ALA A 179 9.42 15.41 -8.73
CA ALA A 179 10.31 15.15 -7.60
C ALA A 179 10.60 13.66 -7.39
N ARG A 180 9.65 12.78 -7.72
CA ARG A 180 9.83 11.32 -7.63
C ARG A 180 10.87 10.80 -8.63
N THR A 181 11.06 11.50 -9.75
CA THR A 181 12.04 11.18 -10.80
C THR A 181 13.29 12.06 -10.72
N SER A 182 13.36 12.98 -9.75
CA SER A 182 14.48 13.91 -9.61
C SER A 182 15.66 13.27 -8.88
N GLU A 183 16.82 13.32 -9.53
CA GLU A 183 18.09 12.97 -8.93
C GLU A 183 18.65 14.12 -8.07
N PRO A 184 19.32 13.84 -6.93
CA PRO A 184 19.96 14.86 -6.12
C PRO A 184 20.96 15.68 -6.95
N SER A 185 20.94 17.01 -6.77
CA SER A 185 21.77 17.91 -7.58
C SER A 185 23.26 17.61 -7.37
N ARG A 186 23.92 17.13 -8.43
CA ARG A 186 25.35 16.86 -8.44
C ARG A 186 26.08 18.20 -8.63
N GLY A 187 26.87 18.62 -7.65
CA GLY A 187 27.78 19.76 -7.83
C GLY A 187 28.73 19.54 -9.03
N VAL A 188 29.41 20.60 -9.48
CA VAL A 188 30.18 20.65 -10.75
C VAL A 188 31.28 19.56 -10.87
N LEU A 189 31.68 18.91 -9.77
CA LEU A 189 32.70 17.83 -9.73
C LEU A 189 32.13 16.43 -9.45
N GLY A 190 30.81 16.26 -9.35
CA GLY A 190 30.16 14.99 -9.01
C GLY A 190 30.32 13.87 -10.06
N PHE A 191 30.75 14.21 -11.28
CA PHE A 191 31.00 13.24 -12.36
C PHE A 191 32.26 12.38 -12.14
N LEU A 192 33.14 12.74 -11.20
CA LEU A 192 34.39 12.02 -10.91
C LEU A 192 34.24 10.90 -9.87
N LYS A 193 33.14 10.86 -9.11
CA LYS A 193 32.85 9.77 -8.16
C LYS A 193 31.98 8.73 -8.85
N THR A 194 32.58 7.63 -9.30
CA THR A 194 31.87 6.56 -10.02
C THR A 194 31.52 5.35 -9.17
N VAL A 195 32.12 5.18 -7.99
CA VAL A 195 32.03 3.93 -7.18
C VAL A 195 31.14 4.07 -5.94
N ASP A 196 30.90 5.29 -5.44
CA ASP A 196 30.07 5.57 -4.25
C ASP A 196 29.01 6.63 -4.59
N LYS A 197 28.14 6.35 -5.57
CA LYS A 197 27.02 7.25 -5.84
C LYS A 197 25.95 7.04 -4.79
N GLU A 198 25.59 8.11 -4.10
CA GLU A 198 24.53 8.14 -3.10
C GLU A 198 23.28 8.78 -3.71
N TYR A 199 22.14 8.14 -3.44
CA TYR A 199 20.81 8.56 -3.82
C TYR A 199 19.91 8.59 -2.59
N LYS A 200 18.63 8.92 -2.81
CA LYS A 200 17.65 9.01 -1.72
C LYS A 200 16.51 8.03 -1.93
N VAL A 201 16.11 7.39 -0.84
CA VAL A 201 14.82 6.72 -0.73
C VAL A 201 13.93 7.56 0.17
N ILE A 202 12.79 8.01 -0.35
CA ILE A 202 11.74 8.67 0.44
C ILE A 202 10.72 7.60 0.82
N TRP A 203 10.47 7.38 2.11
CA TRP A 203 9.57 6.32 2.59
C TRP A 203 8.22 6.83 3.11
N ASP A 204 8.09 8.14 3.33
CA ASP A 204 6.82 8.84 3.54
C ASP A 204 6.90 10.25 2.94
N GLU A 205 6.18 10.47 1.84
CA GLU A 205 6.14 11.76 1.15
C GLU A 205 5.51 12.89 1.98
N ASN A 206 4.92 12.59 3.13
CA ASN A 206 4.35 13.57 4.04
C ASN A 206 5.31 14.04 5.14
N ASP A 207 6.34 13.28 5.52
CA ASP A 207 7.36 13.74 6.48
C ASP A 207 8.62 14.18 5.73
N LYS A 208 9.02 15.44 5.91
CA LYS A 208 10.26 15.98 5.31
C LYS A 208 11.53 15.28 5.78
N ARG A 209 11.43 14.48 6.84
CA ARG A 209 12.52 13.72 7.44
C ARG A 209 12.40 12.22 7.14
N ALA A 210 11.41 11.80 6.35
CA ALA A 210 11.19 10.41 6.00
C ALA A 210 11.96 10.04 4.74
N GLU A 211 13.28 10.17 4.83
CA GLU A 211 14.21 9.77 3.79
C GLU A 211 15.46 9.12 4.38
N PHE A 212 16.08 8.21 3.65
CA PHE A 212 17.41 7.66 3.95
C PHE A 212 18.28 7.57 2.68
N GLU A 213 19.59 7.49 2.88
CA GLU A 213 20.58 7.40 1.80
C GLU A 213 20.74 5.95 1.32
N ILE A 214 20.79 5.78 0.01
CA ILE A 214 21.03 4.49 -0.66
C ILE A 214 22.23 4.60 -1.57
N ILE A 215 23.10 3.60 -1.55
CA ILE A 215 24.26 3.53 -2.44
C ILE A 215 23.82 2.88 -3.75
N TYR A 216 24.43 3.27 -4.86
CA TYR A 216 24.22 2.62 -6.15
C TYR A 216 24.30 1.09 -6.05
N ASP A 217 23.31 0.41 -6.62
CA ASP A 217 23.14 -1.06 -6.70
C ASP A 217 22.91 -1.75 -5.34
N GLU A 218 22.58 -0.97 -4.31
CA GLU A 218 22.24 -1.51 -3.01
C GLU A 218 20.75 -1.83 -2.88
N GLU A 219 20.40 -2.89 -2.13
CA GLU A 219 19.01 -3.19 -1.83
C GLU A 219 18.40 -2.17 -0.87
N ILE A 220 17.16 -1.76 -1.11
CA ILE A 220 16.40 -0.83 -0.26
C ILE A 220 16.41 -1.26 1.21
N ALA A 221 16.26 -2.56 1.51
CA ALA A 221 16.30 -3.06 2.89
C ALA A 221 17.67 -2.88 3.55
N SER A 222 18.75 -3.10 2.79
CA SER A 222 20.13 -2.90 3.26
C SER A 222 20.39 -1.43 3.59
N ALA A 223 19.90 -0.52 2.75
CA ALA A 223 19.95 0.92 2.99
C ALA A 223 19.11 1.36 4.18
N ALA A 224 17.87 0.89 4.30
CA ALA A 224 16.99 1.18 5.42
C ALA A 224 17.58 0.73 6.77
N ALA A 225 18.29 -0.41 6.81
CA ALA A 225 18.94 -0.89 8.02
C ALA A 225 20.12 -0.01 8.50
N ARG A 226 20.73 0.78 7.61
CA ARG A 226 21.76 1.76 8.02
C ARG A 226 21.18 3.04 8.61
N ASP A 227 19.91 3.34 8.31
CA ASP A 227 19.25 4.48 8.90
C ASP A 227 18.99 4.21 10.38
N GLN A 228 19.82 4.80 11.23
CA GLN A 228 19.70 4.77 12.69
C GLN A 228 19.34 6.16 13.23
N SER A 229 18.66 6.99 12.41
CA SER A 229 18.30 8.36 12.80
C SER A 229 17.26 8.42 13.92
N ARG A 230 16.54 7.31 14.18
CA ARG A 230 15.51 7.16 15.20
C ARG A 230 15.50 5.73 15.75
N ASP A 231 14.88 5.54 16.91
CA ASP A 231 14.50 4.21 17.39
C ASP A 231 13.26 3.74 16.60
N TRP A 232 13.50 2.93 15.58
CA TRP A 232 12.43 2.42 14.72
C TRP A 232 11.56 1.39 15.41
N LEU A 233 12.12 0.62 16.34
CA LEU A 233 11.42 -0.42 17.09
C LEU A 233 10.45 0.18 18.12
N GLU A 234 10.74 1.36 18.64
CA GLU A 234 9.81 2.12 19.48
C GLU A 234 8.57 2.54 18.67
N GLY A 235 8.76 3.00 17.43
CA GLY A 235 7.67 3.46 16.56
C GLY A 235 6.84 2.34 15.92
N ASP A 236 7.49 1.24 15.52
CA ASP A 236 6.85 0.05 14.95
C ASP A 236 7.62 -1.21 15.37
N LYS A 237 6.93 -2.12 16.07
CA LYS A 237 7.57 -3.35 16.61
C LYS A 237 8.10 -4.30 15.53
N ARG A 238 7.70 -4.11 14.28
CA ARG A 238 8.19 -4.88 13.13
C ARG A 238 9.53 -4.36 12.60
N CYS A 239 9.86 -3.10 12.90
CA CYS A 239 11.01 -2.36 12.38
C CYS A 239 12.24 -2.55 13.28
N ILE A 240 12.79 -3.77 13.28
CA ILE A 240 13.87 -4.18 14.18
C ILE A 240 15.24 -3.59 13.79
N GLU A 241 15.58 -3.60 12.50
CA GLU A 241 16.90 -3.16 12.02
C GLU A 241 16.90 -1.74 11.43
N GLY A 242 15.74 -1.23 11.02
CA GLY A 242 15.59 0.04 10.29
C GLY A 242 14.12 0.33 10.04
N VAL A 243 13.82 1.39 9.30
CA VAL A 243 12.43 1.86 9.08
C VAL A 243 11.54 0.86 8.33
N ILE A 244 12.11 -0.09 7.58
CA ILE A 244 11.37 -1.14 6.86
C ILE A 244 11.33 -2.42 7.71
N PRO A 245 10.16 -3.08 7.86
CA PRO A 245 10.04 -4.38 8.51
C PRO A 245 10.81 -5.50 7.80
N VAL A 246 11.97 -5.91 8.33
CA VAL A 246 12.79 -6.98 7.73
C VAL A 246 13.06 -8.09 8.74
N GLU A 247 12.60 -9.30 8.42
CA GLU A 247 12.93 -10.52 9.19
C GLU A 247 13.91 -11.45 8.45
N CYS A 248 14.07 -11.28 7.14
CA CYS A 248 15.05 -12.02 6.34
C CYS A 248 15.49 -11.19 5.13
N ARG A 249 16.64 -11.51 4.53
CA ARG A 249 17.14 -10.88 3.29
C ARG A 249 17.15 -11.82 2.07
N SER A 250 16.41 -12.92 2.13
CA SER A 250 16.42 -13.99 1.13
C SER A 250 15.07 -14.19 0.42
N ALA A 251 14.19 -13.18 0.46
CA ALA A 251 12.82 -13.27 -0.05
C ALA A 251 11.99 -14.43 0.55
N ALA A 252 12.27 -14.86 1.77
CA ALA A 252 11.61 -16.02 2.39
C ALA A 252 10.46 -15.64 3.36
N CYS A 253 10.53 -14.47 4.01
CA CYS A 253 9.61 -14.11 5.09
C CYS A 253 8.37 -13.30 4.64
N GLY A 254 8.48 -12.52 3.56
CA GLY A 254 7.41 -11.65 3.08
C GLY A 254 7.14 -10.39 3.91
N THR A 255 8.02 -10.02 4.85
CA THR A 255 7.79 -8.85 5.73
C THR A 255 8.17 -7.52 5.10
N CYS A 256 9.21 -7.50 4.28
CA CYS A 256 9.84 -6.28 3.76
C CYS A 256 9.19 -5.73 2.48
N TRP A 257 7.91 -6.03 2.25
CA TRP A 257 7.23 -5.60 1.04
C TRP A 257 6.89 -4.10 1.12
N VAL A 258 7.05 -3.40 0.01
CA VAL A 258 6.86 -1.95 -0.13
C VAL A 258 6.12 -1.63 -1.42
N GLY A 259 5.37 -0.53 -1.43
CA GLY A 259 4.81 0.04 -2.65
C GLY A 259 5.75 1.10 -3.22
N VAL A 260 6.00 1.10 -4.53
CA VAL A 260 6.84 2.08 -5.24
C VAL A 260 5.94 3.17 -5.83
N LEU A 261 6.02 4.38 -5.26
CA LEU A 261 5.23 5.54 -5.69
C LEU A 261 5.82 6.24 -6.91
N GLY A 262 7.14 6.14 -7.10
CA GLY A 262 7.86 6.60 -8.28
C GLY A 262 9.36 6.31 -8.21
N GLY A 263 10.04 6.44 -9.34
CA GLY A 263 11.45 6.06 -9.49
C GLY A 263 11.61 4.56 -9.72
N GLU A 264 10.56 3.84 -10.15
CA GLU A 264 10.62 2.44 -10.50
C GLU A 264 11.66 2.15 -11.57
N GLU A 265 11.89 3.09 -12.50
CA GLU A 265 12.90 3.02 -13.55
C GLU A 265 14.33 2.98 -12.99
N ASN A 266 14.53 3.42 -11.75
CA ASN A 266 15.80 3.38 -11.05
C ASN A 266 16.01 2.07 -10.28
N LEU A 267 15.02 1.18 -10.23
CA LEU A 267 15.16 -0.13 -9.60
C LEU A 267 15.65 -1.18 -10.59
N ALA A 268 16.44 -2.13 -10.10
CA ALA A 268 16.75 -3.34 -10.84
C ALA A 268 15.47 -4.11 -11.19
N ASP A 269 15.51 -4.79 -12.34
CA ASP A 269 14.42 -5.66 -12.78
C ASP A 269 14.15 -6.76 -11.75
N VAL A 270 12.89 -7.15 -11.60
CA VAL A 270 12.50 -8.14 -10.59
C VAL A 270 13.00 -9.55 -10.96
N GLU A 271 13.73 -10.17 -10.04
CA GLU A 271 14.28 -11.51 -10.24
C GLU A 271 13.21 -12.61 -10.12
N PRO A 272 13.41 -13.81 -10.73
CA PRO A 272 12.43 -14.90 -10.69
C PRO A 272 12.02 -15.33 -9.27
N LEU A 273 12.95 -15.25 -8.30
CA LEU A 273 12.67 -15.58 -6.90
C LEU A 273 11.65 -14.62 -6.29
N GLU A 274 11.86 -13.31 -6.44
CA GLU A 274 10.94 -12.28 -5.95
C GLU A 274 9.55 -12.45 -6.61
N ARG A 275 9.49 -12.62 -7.94
CA ARG A 275 8.22 -12.85 -8.67
C ARG A 275 7.42 -14.02 -8.09
N LYS A 276 8.11 -15.13 -7.82
CA LYS A 276 7.50 -16.33 -7.26
C LYS A 276 7.01 -16.10 -5.83
N GLN A 277 7.81 -15.44 -5.00
CA GLN A 277 7.51 -15.23 -3.59
C GLN A 277 6.39 -14.20 -3.38
N MET A 278 6.29 -13.17 -4.22
CA MET A 278 5.17 -12.22 -4.17
C MET A 278 3.80 -12.89 -4.32
N LYS A 279 3.70 -13.96 -5.14
CA LYS A 279 2.47 -14.78 -5.26
C LYS A 279 2.17 -15.54 -3.96
N VAL A 280 3.19 -16.09 -3.33
CA VAL A 280 3.08 -16.82 -2.05
C VAL A 280 2.60 -15.91 -0.93
N PHE A 281 3.14 -14.70 -0.85
CA PHE A 281 2.80 -13.73 0.19
C PHE A 281 1.39 -13.17 0.03
N GLY A 282 0.90 -13.06 -1.21
CA GLY A 282 -0.46 -12.60 -1.51
C GLY A 282 -0.53 -11.16 -2.01
N TYR A 283 0.62 -10.52 -2.20
CA TYR A 283 0.74 -9.15 -2.74
C TYR A 283 0.77 -9.14 -4.27
N GLY A 284 -0.03 -10.01 -4.89
CA GLY A 284 -0.02 -10.30 -6.32
C GLY A 284 -0.19 -9.06 -7.19
N GLN A 285 0.46 -9.05 -8.35
CA GLN A 285 0.40 -7.97 -9.32
C GLN A 285 0.72 -8.53 -10.70
N LYS A 286 0.52 -7.73 -11.75
CA LYS A 286 0.91 -8.11 -13.11
C LYS A 286 2.41 -8.37 -13.16
N GLU A 287 2.82 -9.36 -13.96
CA GLU A 287 4.23 -9.72 -14.14
C GLU A 287 4.92 -8.70 -15.04
N GLU A 288 5.37 -7.61 -14.44
CA GLU A 288 6.13 -6.53 -15.09
C GLU A 288 7.61 -6.62 -14.69
N SER A 289 8.53 -6.02 -15.47
CA SER A 289 9.96 -5.99 -15.10
C SER A 289 10.22 -5.12 -13.87
N LYS A 290 9.47 -4.01 -13.76
CA LYS A 290 9.59 -3.01 -12.69
C LYS A 290 8.22 -2.78 -12.05
N PRO A 291 7.73 -3.75 -11.27
CA PRO A 291 6.38 -3.69 -10.76
C PRO A 291 6.28 -2.76 -9.53
N PHE A 292 5.07 -2.26 -9.24
CA PHE A 292 4.84 -1.28 -8.19
C PHE A 292 4.87 -1.86 -6.77
N MET A 293 4.72 -3.17 -6.58
CA MET A 293 4.99 -3.85 -5.31
C MET A 293 6.35 -4.53 -5.38
N ARG A 294 7.21 -4.34 -4.39
CA ARG A 294 8.54 -4.95 -4.34
C ARG A 294 8.84 -5.53 -2.96
N LEU A 295 9.71 -6.53 -2.91
CA LEU A 295 10.41 -6.90 -1.68
C LEU A 295 11.62 -5.97 -1.55
N ALA A 296 11.67 -5.14 -0.51
CA ALA A 296 12.77 -4.20 -0.31
C ALA A 296 14.14 -4.91 -0.20
N CYS A 297 14.17 -6.17 0.25
CA CYS A 297 15.40 -6.97 0.29
C CYS A 297 15.87 -7.52 -1.07
N GLN A 298 15.09 -7.33 -2.13
CA GLN A 298 15.42 -7.77 -3.50
C GLN A 298 15.43 -6.61 -4.51
N ALA A 299 14.99 -5.42 -4.09
CA ALA A 299 14.96 -4.24 -4.93
C ALA A 299 16.24 -3.42 -4.76
N SER A 300 17.22 -3.63 -5.64
CA SER A 300 18.41 -2.78 -5.75
C SER A 300 18.09 -1.47 -6.47
N ALA A 301 18.66 -0.35 -5.99
CA ALA A 301 18.43 0.98 -6.56
C ALA A 301 19.68 1.55 -7.24
N GLU A 302 19.53 2.03 -8.46
CA GLU A 302 20.55 2.72 -9.26
C GLU A 302 20.35 4.26 -9.26
N GLY A 303 19.31 4.74 -8.57
CA GLY A 303 18.86 6.13 -8.51
C GLY A 303 17.90 6.37 -7.35
N SER A 304 17.30 7.56 -7.29
CA SER A 304 16.35 7.91 -6.22
C SER A 304 14.98 7.28 -6.42
N VAL A 305 14.32 6.91 -5.32
CA VAL A 305 13.03 6.20 -5.33
C VAL A 305 12.12 6.74 -4.24
N SER A 306 10.82 6.83 -4.50
CA SER A 306 9.80 7.08 -3.48
C SER A 306 8.99 5.81 -3.26
N ILE A 307 8.88 5.40 -2.00
CA ILE A 307 8.16 4.21 -1.58
C ILE A 307 7.13 4.55 -0.50
N VAL A 308 6.24 3.60 -0.24
CA VAL A 308 5.36 3.57 0.92
C VAL A 308 5.49 2.23 1.63
N ILE A 309 5.62 2.31 2.95
CA ILE A 309 5.70 1.14 3.83
C ILE A 309 4.28 0.82 4.34
N PRO A 310 3.82 -0.42 4.21
CA PRO A 310 2.50 -0.80 4.67
C PRO A 310 2.42 -0.83 6.21
N PRO A 311 1.25 -0.50 6.80
CA PRO A 311 1.07 -0.54 8.24
C PRO A 311 1.00 -1.97 8.80
N TRP A 312 1.01 -2.98 7.93
CA TRP A 312 0.98 -4.39 8.27
C TRP A 312 1.78 -5.26 7.27
N ASN A 313 1.97 -6.53 7.60
CA ASN A 313 2.58 -7.55 6.74
C ASN A 313 2.03 -8.94 7.09
N GLY A 314 2.14 -9.88 6.16
CA GLY A 314 1.70 -11.25 6.33
C GLY A 314 1.94 -12.12 5.09
N VAL A 315 1.67 -13.42 5.24
CA VAL A 315 1.81 -14.45 4.22
C VAL A 315 0.49 -15.18 4.08
N PHE A 316 -0.33 -14.72 3.15
CA PHE A 316 -1.71 -15.19 2.99
C PHE A 316 -2.04 -15.72 1.59
N GLY A 317 -1.20 -15.45 0.59
CA GLY A 317 -1.50 -15.75 -0.82
C GLY A 317 -1.92 -17.21 -1.07
N LYS A 318 -1.16 -18.17 -0.52
CA LYS A 318 -1.51 -19.60 -0.62
C LYS A 318 -2.87 -19.95 -0.01
N LYS A 319 -3.22 -19.34 1.14
CA LYS A 319 -4.45 -19.64 1.88
C LYS A 319 -5.68 -18.98 1.25
N VAL A 320 -5.52 -17.76 0.74
CA VAL A 320 -6.62 -16.95 0.19
C VAL A 320 -6.86 -17.28 -1.28
N TYR A 321 -5.80 -17.39 -2.09
CA TYR A 321 -5.92 -17.51 -3.54
C TYR A 321 -5.73 -18.93 -4.07
N GLY A 322 -5.12 -19.84 -3.31
CA GLY A 322 -4.80 -21.18 -3.78
C GLY A 322 -3.87 -21.20 -5.00
N ASN A 323 -3.22 -20.08 -5.31
CA ASN A 323 -2.49 -19.79 -6.55
C ASN A 323 -1.03 -20.30 -6.55
N VAL A 324 -0.68 -21.16 -5.58
CA VAL A 324 0.65 -21.76 -5.48
C VAL A 324 0.48 -23.27 -5.43
N GLU A 325 1.03 -23.98 -6.43
CA GLU A 325 1.25 -25.43 -6.33
C GLU A 325 1.99 -25.75 -5.03
N LYS A 326 1.80 -26.92 -4.42
CA LYS A 326 2.44 -27.30 -3.15
C LYS A 326 3.96 -27.16 -3.23
N ILE A 327 4.46 -25.99 -2.87
CA ILE A 327 5.83 -25.77 -2.47
C ILE A 327 5.76 -25.83 -0.95
N GLU A 328 6.32 -26.89 -0.38
CA GLU A 328 6.71 -26.87 1.02
C GLU A 328 7.73 -25.74 1.15
N LEU A 329 7.29 -24.60 1.67
CA LEU A 329 8.21 -23.65 2.23
C LEU A 329 8.87 -24.38 3.39
N GLU A 330 10.18 -24.59 3.30
CA GLU A 330 10.95 -24.93 4.48
C GLU A 330 10.57 -23.90 5.56
N PRO A 331 10.30 -24.34 6.80
CA PRO A 331 9.89 -23.45 7.86
C PRO A 331 10.89 -22.29 7.92
N ALA A 332 10.37 -21.08 8.16
CA ALA A 332 11.14 -19.84 8.29
C ALA A 332 12.53 -20.17 8.84
N THR A 333 13.59 -19.82 8.09
CA THR A 333 14.96 -20.24 8.41
C THR A 333 15.17 -20.16 9.93
N THR A 334 15.80 -21.15 10.54
CA THR A 334 16.04 -21.20 11.99
C THR A 334 16.55 -19.87 12.55
N SER A 335 17.23 -19.06 11.74
CA SER A 335 17.61 -17.67 11.98
C SER A 335 16.44 -16.70 12.26
N ALA A 336 15.35 -16.71 11.49
CA ALA A 336 14.20 -15.80 11.68
C ALA A 336 13.37 -16.16 12.93
N ALA A 337 13.17 -17.46 13.17
CA ALA A 337 12.52 -17.94 14.40
C ALA A 337 13.38 -17.62 15.65
N LYS A 338 14.68 -17.86 15.57
CA LYS A 338 15.63 -17.56 16.65
C LYS A 338 15.78 -16.06 16.91
N LEU A 339 15.68 -15.22 15.87
CA LEU A 339 15.68 -13.77 16.03
C LEU A 339 14.43 -13.32 16.82
N ARG A 340 13.24 -13.84 16.50
CA ARG A 340 12.01 -13.54 17.25
C ARG A 340 12.07 -14.02 18.70
N GLU A 341 12.61 -15.21 18.95
CA GLU A 341 12.80 -15.76 20.31
C GLU A 341 13.78 -14.89 21.11
N THR A 342 14.93 -14.52 20.51
CA THR A 342 15.93 -13.64 21.14
C THR A 342 15.36 -12.25 21.44
N ILE A 343 14.52 -11.71 20.56
CA ILE A 343 13.89 -10.40 20.77
C ILE A 343 12.83 -10.46 21.87
N SER A 344 12.02 -11.52 21.94
CA SER A 344 11.07 -11.73 23.04
C SER A 344 11.80 -11.75 24.39
N ASP A 345 12.90 -12.51 24.48
CA ASP A 345 13.71 -12.61 25.69
C ASP A 345 14.34 -11.26 26.11
N VAL A 346 14.62 -10.36 25.16
CA VAL A 346 15.16 -9.02 25.42
C VAL A 346 14.08 -8.02 25.81
N LEU A 347 12.85 -8.18 25.31
CA LEU A 347 11.73 -7.29 25.63
C LEU A 347 11.03 -7.66 26.94
N ASP A 348 11.15 -8.91 27.38
CA ASP A 348 10.60 -9.40 28.65
C ASP A 348 11.55 -9.21 29.87
N ASN A 349 12.75 -8.65 29.65
CA ASN A 349 13.71 -8.22 30.68
C ASN A 349 13.88 -6.69 30.71
#